data_AF-A0AB35RYC2-F1
#
_entry.id   AF-A0AB35RYC2-F1
#
_cell.length_a   1.000
_cell.length_b   1.000
_cell.length_c   1.000
_cell.angle_alpha   90.00
_cell.angle_beta   90.00
_cell.angle_gamma   90.00
#
_symmetry.space_group_name_H-M   'P 1'
#
loop_
_entity.id
_entity.type
_entity.pdbx_description
1 polymer ?
#
loop_
_entity_poly.entity_id
_entity_poly.type
_entity_poly.pdbx_seq_one_letter_code
_entity_poly.pdbx_strand_id
1 'polypeptide(L)'
;MYSYIARQPIFDGEMRTIAYELLFRDGMNNAFPDVSPEYATSRVISDQFLCIPVPRIVCNHRAYINVPHQMLISGLGDTLPHENVVIEILENAIPDDRLFTAVKDLHNRGYQLALDDFTMKDSWDRFLRYISVIKFDIRENSYQDILHYINTKKDRLKATEFLAEKVETKEQFDLYRRAGFSFFQGYFFSRPEV
;
A
#
# COMPACT_ATOMS: atom_id res chain seq x y z
N MET A 1 23.58 -13.16 -2.48
CA MET A 1 23.03 -12.06 -1.66
C MET A 1 21.70 -12.52 -1.08
N TYR A 2 21.63 -12.70 0.24
CA TYR A 2 20.41 -13.10 0.93
C TYR A 2 19.51 -11.88 1.07
N SER A 3 18.39 -11.90 0.38
CA SER A 3 17.33 -10.91 0.55
C SER A 3 16.39 -11.35 1.67
N TYR A 4 16.03 -10.41 2.53
CA TYR A 4 15.05 -10.62 3.59
C TYR A 4 13.73 -9.95 3.22
N ILE A 5 12.63 -10.55 3.66
CA ILE A 5 11.30 -9.98 3.54
C ILE A 5 10.86 -9.58 4.94
N ALA A 6 10.74 -8.28 5.17
CA ALA A 6 10.05 -7.76 6.33
C ALA A 6 8.54 -7.74 6.04
N ARG A 7 7.75 -8.09 7.05
CA ARG A 7 6.28 -7.95 7.00
C ARG A 7 5.86 -6.86 7.97
N GLN A 8 5.07 -5.92 7.50
CA GLN A 8 4.53 -4.86 8.34
C GLN A 8 3.02 -5.07 8.46
N PRO A 9 2.49 -5.30 9.68
CA PRO A 9 1.07 -5.55 9.87
C PRO A 9 0.24 -4.30 9.59
N ILE A 10 -0.90 -4.51 8.92
CA ILE A 10 -1.96 -3.53 8.72
C ILE A 10 -3.14 -3.95 9.59
N PHE A 11 -3.66 -3.02 10.38
CA PHE A 11 -4.70 -3.24 11.37
C PHE A 11 -6.03 -2.61 10.94
N ASP A 12 -7.15 -3.18 11.39
CA ASP A 12 -8.47 -2.57 11.29
C ASP A 12 -8.77 -1.62 12.47
N GLY A 13 -9.95 -1.01 12.47
CA GLY A 13 -10.43 -0.15 13.56
C GLY A 13 -10.69 -0.85 14.90
N GLU A 14 -10.60 -2.18 14.96
CA GLU A 14 -10.63 -3.01 16.16
C GLU A 14 -9.22 -3.46 16.60
N MET A 15 -8.17 -2.95 15.95
CA MET A 15 -6.76 -3.31 16.19
C MET A 15 -6.43 -4.78 15.87
N ARG A 16 -7.21 -5.43 15.02
CA ARG A 16 -6.91 -6.77 14.50
C ARG A 16 -6.06 -6.66 13.25
N THR A 17 -5.05 -7.51 13.11
CA THR A 17 -4.29 -7.60 11.87
C THR A 17 -5.17 -8.18 10.75
N ILE A 18 -5.29 -7.46 9.64
CA ILE A 18 -6.11 -7.84 8.48
C ILE A 18 -5.29 -8.04 7.20
N ALA A 19 -4.10 -7.46 7.14
CA ALA A 19 -3.19 -7.57 6.01
C ALA A 19 -1.74 -7.38 6.46
N TYR A 20 -0.80 -7.69 5.57
CA TYR A 20 0.61 -7.36 5.73
C TYR A 20 1.13 -6.67 4.49
N GLU A 21 1.87 -5.59 4.68
CA GLU A 21 2.74 -5.03 3.66
C GLU A 21 4.05 -5.80 3.62
N LEU A 22 4.46 -6.19 2.43
CA LEU A 22 5.68 -6.94 2.20
C LEU A 22 6.79 -5.99 1.73
N LEU A 23 7.80 -5.83 2.59
CA LEU A 23 8.92 -4.93 2.38
C LEU A 23 10.18 -5.74 2.09
N PHE A 24 10.80 -5.48 0.94
CA PHE A 24 12.05 -6.12 0.59
C PHE A 24 13.24 -5.36 1.18
N ARG A 25 14.16 -6.10 1.80
CA ARG A 25 15.34 -5.55 2.47
C ARG A 25 16.57 -6.38 2.10
N ASP A 26 17.70 -5.71 1.96
CA ASP A 26 18.99 -6.37 1.77
C ASP A 26 19.64 -6.65 3.12
N GLY A 27 19.91 -7.94 3.33
CA GLY A 27 20.88 -8.35 4.34
C GLY A 27 20.61 -7.88 5.77
N MET A 28 21.68 -7.94 6.56
CA MET A 28 21.70 -7.55 7.98
C MET A 28 21.58 -6.03 8.23
N ASN A 29 21.58 -5.21 7.17
CA ASN A 29 21.54 -3.75 7.32
C ASN A 29 20.13 -3.16 7.28
N ASN A 30 19.08 -4.00 7.13
CA ASN A 30 17.67 -3.57 7.04
C ASN A 30 17.46 -2.39 6.06
N ALA A 31 18.30 -2.32 5.03
CA ALA A 31 18.29 -1.27 4.03
C ALA A 31 17.54 -1.76 2.79
N PHE A 32 17.01 -0.84 1.98
CA PHE A 32 16.61 -1.19 0.62
C PHE A 32 17.85 -1.74 -0.12
N PRO A 33 17.75 -2.87 -0.84
CA PRO A 33 18.90 -3.39 -1.57
C PRO A 33 19.44 -2.38 -2.55
N ASP A 34 20.75 -2.40 -2.74
CA ASP A 34 21.44 -1.65 -3.79
C ASP A 34 21.21 -2.33 -5.17
N VAL A 35 19.94 -2.48 -5.52
CA VAL A 35 19.44 -3.02 -6.78
C VAL A 35 18.34 -2.10 -7.28
N SER A 36 18.07 -2.12 -8.58
CA SER A 36 16.98 -1.29 -9.10
C SER A 36 15.64 -1.71 -8.46
N PRO A 37 14.71 -0.77 -8.19
CA PRO A 37 13.39 -1.09 -7.65
C PRO A 37 12.64 -2.17 -8.46
N GLU A 38 12.87 -2.20 -9.77
CA GLU A 38 12.32 -3.21 -10.69
C GLU A 38 12.94 -4.59 -10.45
N TYR A 39 14.25 -4.67 -10.20
CA TYR A 39 14.91 -5.93 -9.85
C TYR A 39 14.44 -6.44 -8.47
N ALA A 40 14.30 -5.55 -7.48
CA ALA A 40 13.77 -5.92 -6.16
C ALA A 40 12.35 -6.50 -6.27
N THR A 41 11.48 -5.83 -7.01
CA THR A 41 10.08 -6.25 -7.15
C THR A 41 9.91 -7.46 -8.06
N SER A 42 10.65 -7.57 -9.17
CA SER A 42 10.65 -8.78 -10.01
C SER A 42 11.21 -10.00 -9.28
N ARG A 43 12.17 -9.81 -8.38
CA ARG A 43 12.65 -10.85 -7.47
C ARG A 43 11.63 -11.18 -6.38
N VAL A 44 10.89 -10.21 -5.84
CA VAL A 44 9.72 -10.48 -4.97
C VAL A 44 8.72 -11.34 -5.73
N ILE A 45 8.39 -10.98 -6.97
CA ILE A 45 7.45 -11.75 -7.79
C ILE A 45 7.99 -13.16 -8.05
N SER A 46 9.27 -13.28 -8.43
CA SER A 46 9.89 -14.57 -8.78
C SER A 46 10.10 -15.46 -7.55
N ASP A 47 10.71 -14.95 -6.47
CA ASP A 47 11.02 -15.70 -5.26
C ASP A 47 9.74 -16.04 -4.45
N GLN A 48 8.71 -15.17 -4.45
CA GLN A 48 7.48 -15.44 -3.70
C GLN A 48 6.45 -16.24 -4.51
N PHE A 49 6.18 -15.92 -5.78
CA PHE A 49 5.14 -16.64 -6.52
C PHE A 49 5.60 -17.99 -7.10
N LEU A 50 6.92 -18.21 -7.25
CA LEU A 50 7.44 -19.50 -7.73
C LEU A 50 7.93 -20.42 -6.59
N CYS A 51 8.38 -19.88 -5.44
CA CYS A 51 9.02 -20.71 -4.39
C CYS A 51 8.26 -20.77 -3.05
N ILE A 52 7.48 -19.76 -2.64
CA ILE A 52 6.73 -19.77 -1.35
C ILE A 52 5.33 -19.15 -1.53
N PRO A 53 4.25 -19.96 -1.56
CA PRO A 53 2.90 -19.43 -1.74
C PRO A 53 2.60 -18.29 -0.76
N VAL A 54 2.16 -17.14 -1.25
CA VAL A 54 1.76 -15.97 -0.45
C VAL A 54 0.94 -16.35 0.79
N PRO A 55 -0.05 -17.27 0.73
CA PRO A 55 -0.80 -17.69 1.92
C PRO A 55 0.05 -18.20 3.10
N ARG A 56 1.25 -18.77 2.83
CA ARG A 56 2.17 -19.22 3.89
C ARG A 56 2.95 -18.09 4.56
N ILE A 57 3.13 -16.95 3.89
CA ILE A 57 3.88 -15.79 4.40
C ILE A 57 2.95 -14.87 5.20
N VAL A 58 1.73 -14.67 4.71
CA VAL A 58 0.73 -13.77 5.31
C VAL A 58 -0.38 -14.50 6.09
N CYS A 59 -0.27 -15.82 6.31
CA CYS A 59 -1.23 -16.61 7.08
C CYS A 59 -2.69 -16.38 6.67
N ASN A 60 -3.01 -16.47 5.36
CA ASN A 60 -4.32 -16.18 4.76
C ASN A 60 -4.81 -14.71 4.81
N HIS A 61 -3.97 -13.75 5.21
CA HIS A 61 -4.29 -12.33 5.10
C HIS A 61 -3.97 -11.80 3.69
N ARG A 62 -4.43 -10.59 3.36
CA ARG A 62 -4.02 -9.91 2.11
C ARG A 62 -2.57 -9.43 2.20
N ALA A 63 -1.85 -9.49 1.09
CA ALA A 63 -0.50 -8.97 0.95
C ALA A 63 -0.52 -7.65 0.17
N TYR A 64 0.04 -6.60 0.75
CA TYR A 64 0.30 -5.34 0.06
C TYR A 64 1.70 -5.41 -0.53
N ILE A 65 1.82 -5.17 -1.83
CA ILE A 65 3.07 -5.28 -2.58
C ILE A 65 3.35 -3.97 -3.29
N ASN A 66 4.48 -3.39 -2.96
CA ASN A 66 5.06 -2.23 -3.63
C ASN A 66 5.43 -2.56 -5.08
N VAL A 67 4.78 -1.89 -6.05
CA VAL A 67 5.04 -2.07 -7.48
C VAL A 67 5.48 -0.75 -8.12
N PRO A 68 6.75 -0.67 -8.58
CA PRO A 68 7.26 0.52 -9.26
C PRO A 68 6.49 0.87 -10.53
N HIS A 69 6.47 2.16 -10.87
CA HIS A 69 5.83 2.69 -12.07
C HIS A 69 6.14 1.88 -13.34
N GLN A 70 7.43 1.58 -13.59
CA GLN A 70 7.87 0.88 -14.79
C GLN A 70 7.29 -0.54 -14.90
N MET A 71 7.00 -1.19 -13.77
CA MET A 71 6.44 -2.54 -13.72
C MET A 71 4.93 -2.57 -13.94
N LEU A 72 4.23 -1.52 -13.51
CA LEU A 72 2.81 -1.36 -13.82
C LEU A 72 2.62 -1.18 -15.33
N ILE A 73 3.40 -0.30 -15.96
CA ILE A 73 3.26 0.00 -17.39
C ILE A 73 3.81 -1.09 -18.32
N SER A 74 4.65 -2.01 -17.80
CA SER A 74 5.17 -3.15 -18.57
C SER A 74 4.27 -4.39 -18.49
N GLY A 75 3.20 -4.34 -17.70
CA GLY A 75 2.26 -5.45 -17.52
C GLY A 75 2.73 -6.52 -16.53
N LEU A 76 3.85 -6.32 -15.83
CA LEU A 76 4.33 -7.30 -14.84
C LEU A 76 3.42 -7.36 -13.60
N GLY A 77 2.66 -6.30 -13.33
CA GLY A 77 1.60 -6.34 -12.31
C GLY A 77 0.52 -7.39 -12.57
N ASP A 78 0.32 -7.77 -13.84
CA ASP A 78 -0.74 -8.69 -14.27
C ASP A 78 -0.50 -10.15 -13.87
N THR A 79 0.71 -10.48 -13.42
CA THR A 79 1.10 -11.83 -13.00
C THR A 79 0.81 -12.08 -11.51
N LEU A 80 0.41 -11.04 -10.77
CA LEU A 80 0.09 -11.15 -9.35
C LEU A 80 -1.27 -11.84 -9.15
N PRO A 81 -1.46 -12.67 -8.11
CA PRO A 81 -2.76 -13.26 -7.82
C PRO A 81 -3.68 -12.22 -7.17
N HIS A 82 -4.55 -11.63 -7.98
CA HIS A 82 -5.48 -10.55 -7.58
C HIS A 82 -6.34 -10.87 -6.35
N GLU A 83 -6.63 -12.15 -6.05
CA GLU A 83 -7.45 -12.54 -4.90
C GLU A 83 -6.79 -12.23 -3.54
N ASN A 84 -5.46 -12.23 -3.48
CA ASN A 84 -4.70 -12.15 -2.23
C ASN A 84 -3.75 -10.95 -2.17
N VAL A 85 -3.69 -10.13 -3.23
CA VAL A 85 -2.71 -9.06 -3.37
C VAL A 85 -3.39 -7.72 -3.61
N VAL A 86 -2.96 -6.73 -2.83
CA VAL A 86 -3.19 -5.31 -3.10
C VAL A 86 -1.91 -4.74 -3.69
N ILE A 87 -2.02 -4.12 -4.86
CA ILE A 87 -0.88 -3.51 -5.55
C ILE A 87 -0.72 -2.07 -5.04
N GLU A 88 0.41 -1.77 -4.41
CA GLU A 88 0.76 -0.42 -3.96
C GLU A 88 1.54 0.32 -5.04
N ILE A 89 0.96 1.43 -5.50
CA ILE A 89 1.58 2.37 -6.41
C ILE A 89 2.37 3.36 -5.55
N LEU A 90 3.68 3.36 -5.75
CA LEU A 90 4.62 4.15 -4.97
C LEU A 90 4.42 5.67 -5.14
N GLU A 91 4.75 6.42 -4.10
CA GLU A 91 4.71 7.90 -4.05
C GLU A 91 5.47 8.60 -5.18
N ASN A 92 6.54 7.97 -5.68
CA ASN A 92 7.40 8.49 -6.74
C ASN A 92 6.89 8.17 -8.15
N ALA A 93 5.77 7.45 -8.28
CA ALA A 93 5.16 7.15 -9.57
C ALA A 93 4.65 8.43 -10.25
N ILE A 94 4.88 8.52 -11.56
CA ILE A 94 4.43 9.65 -12.37
C ILE A 94 3.01 9.34 -12.87
N PRO A 95 1.98 10.17 -12.56
CA PRO A 95 0.59 9.92 -12.96
C PRO A 95 0.33 10.25 -14.44
N ASP A 96 1.08 9.62 -15.35
CA ASP A 96 0.98 9.80 -16.80
C ASP A 96 -0.14 8.94 -17.44
N ASP A 97 -0.31 9.06 -18.75
CA ASP A 97 -1.35 8.33 -19.51
C ASP A 97 -1.11 6.82 -19.57
N ARG A 98 0.16 6.40 -19.52
CA ARG A 98 0.53 4.99 -19.55
C ARG A 98 0.18 4.32 -18.23
N LEU A 99 0.53 4.95 -17.11
CA LEU A 99 0.14 4.50 -15.77
C LEU A 99 -1.38 4.47 -15.64
N PHE A 100 -2.07 5.52 -16.10
CA PHE A 100 -3.54 5.57 -16.04
C PHE A 100 -4.20 4.40 -16.75
N THR A 101 -3.70 4.05 -17.94
CA THR A 101 -4.19 2.90 -18.71
C THR A 101 -3.95 1.60 -17.94
N ALA A 102 -2.74 1.38 -17.43
CA ALA A 102 -2.40 0.19 -16.65
C ALA A 102 -3.25 0.04 -15.37
N VAL A 103 -3.42 1.11 -14.60
CA VAL A 103 -4.25 1.14 -13.38
C VAL A 103 -5.70 0.79 -13.71
N LYS A 104 -6.25 1.39 -14.76
CA LYS A 104 -7.62 1.12 -15.20
C LYS A 104 -7.79 -0.35 -15.61
N ASP A 105 -6.85 -0.90 -16.35
CA ASP A 105 -6.91 -2.28 -16.83
C ASP A 105 -6.78 -3.29 -15.67
N LEU A 106 -5.87 -3.06 -14.74
CA LEU A 106 -5.75 -3.85 -13.50
C LEU A 106 -7.04 -3.82 -12.69
N HIS A 107 -7.61 -2.63 -12.47
CA HIS A 107 -8.89 -2.50 -11.76
C HIS A 107 -10.01 -3.28 -12.46
N ASN A 108 -10.14 -3.17 -13.79
CA ASN A 108 -11.16 -3.88 -14.56
C ASN A 108 -11.01 -5.41 -14.50
N ARG A 109 -9.80 -5.90 -14.22
CA ARG A 109 -9.49 -7.32 -14.04
C ARG A 109 -9.69 -7.80 -12.59
N GLY A 110 -10.14 -6.93 -11.69
CA GLY A 110 -10.45 -7.28 -10.30
C GLY A 110 -9.29 -7.11 -9.33
N TYR A 111 -8.20 -6.47 -9.71
CA TYR A 111 -7.13 -6.13 -8.78
C TYR A 111 -7.54 -5.02 -7.84
N GLN A 112 -7.09 -5.13 -6.59
CA GLN A 112 -7.14 -4.02 -5.64
C GLN A 112 -5.87 -3.18 -5.75
N LEU A 113 -6.05 -1.87 -5.83
CA LEU A 113 -4.96 -0.91 -6.02
C LEU A 113 -4.91 0.06 -4.84
N ALA A 114 -3.71 0.36 -4.38
CA ALA A 114 -3.45 1.31 -3.31
C ALA A 114 -2.49 2.43 -3.77
N LEU A 115 -2.69 3.64 -3.26
CA LEU A 115 -1.70 4.72 -3.38
C LEU A 115 -0.91 4.81 -2.07
N ASP A 116 0.41 4.71 -2.17
CA ASP A 116 1.35 4.73 -1.04
C ASP A 116 1.85 6.16 -0.74
N ASP A 117 2.07 6.48 0.55
CA ASP A 117 2.53 7.80 1.06
C ASP A 117 1.91 8.99 0.26
N PHE A 118 0.58 9.01 0.15
CA PHE A 118 -0.12 9.81 -0.87
C PHE A 118 0.00 11.33 -0.66
N THR A 119 0.55 12.02 -1.67
CA THR A 119 0.87 13.46 -1.63
C THR A 119 -0.29 14.41 -1.98
N MET A 120 -1.53 13.92 -2.11
CA MET A 120 -2.73 14.74 -2.37
C MET A 120 -2.69 15.64 -3.61
N LYS A 121 -1.86 15.32 -4.60
CA LYS A 121 -1.74 16.09 -5.85
C LYS A 121 -2.94 15.86 -6.76
N ASP A 122 -3.47 16.95 -7.33
CA ASP A 122 -4.59 16.91 -8.29
C ASP A 122 -4.29 16.10 -9.56
N SER A 123 -3.03 15.81 -9.88
CA SER A 123 -2.68 14.94 -11.02
C SER A 123 -3.21 13.50 -10.87
N TRP A 124 -3.52 13.06 -9.64
CA TRP A 124 -4.09 11.74 -9.36
C TRP A 124 -5.62 11.66 -9.49
N ASP A 125 -6.28 12.79 -9.73
CA ASP A 125 -7.73 12.93 -9.72
C ASP A 125 -8.51 11.94 -10.60
N ARG A 126 -7.95 11.61 -11.76
CA ARG A 126 -8.56 10.66 -12.69
C ARG A 126 -8.40 9.21 -12.24
N PHE A 127 -7.36 8.93 -11.44
CA PHE A 127 -7.04 7.59 -10.94
C PHE A 127 -7.96 7.18 -9.79
N LEU A 128 -8.38 8.13 -8.94
CA LEU A 128 -9.09 7.87 -7.68
C LEU A 128 -10.24 6.86 -7.77
N ARG A 129 -11.00 6.88 -8.87
CA ARG A 129 -12.13 5.95 -9.08
C ARG A 129 -11.74 4.48 -9.24
N TYR A 130 -10.46 4.20 -9.47
CA TYR A 130 -9.88 2.87 -9.66
C TYR A 130 -9.02 2.45 -8.45
N ILE A 131 -8.89 3.32 -7.45
CA ILE A 131 -8.06 3.08 -6.26
C ILE A 131 -8.96 2.61 -5.12
N SER A 132 -8.63 1.42 -4.60
CA SER A 132 -9.34 0.79 -3.49
C SER A 132 -8.90 1.34 -2.15
N VAL A 133 -7.62 1.67 -1.98
CA VAL A 133 -7.07 2.16 -0.72
C VAL A 133 -6.16 3.37 -0.94
N ILE A 134 -6.25 4.40 -0.11
CA ILE A 134 -5.26 5.48 -0.09
C ILE A 134 -4.58 5.49 1.27
N LYS A 135 -3.26 5.40 1.26
CA LYS A 135 -2.41 5.44 2.44
C LYS A 135 -1.92 6.88 2.65
N PHE A 136 -2.08 7.40 3.86
CA PHE A 136 -1.66 8.75 4.24
C PHE A 136 -0.61 8.67 5.36
N ASP A 137 0.58 9.21 5.11
CA ASP A 137 1.52 9.53 6.18
C ASP A 137 0.97 10.70 7.00
N ILE A 138 0.58 10.41 8.25
CA ILE A 138 -0.01 11.39 9.16
C ILE A 138 1.03 12.33 9.78
N ARG A 139 2.33 12.09 9.53
CA ARG A 139 3.44 12.94 9.97
C ARG A 139 3.78 14.01 8.93
N GLU A 140 3.67 13.65 7.66
CA GLU A 140 3.94 14.55 6.53
C GLU A 140 2.71 15.40 6.16
N ASN A 141 1.50 14.93 6.47
CA ASN A 141 0.26 15.60 6.13
C ASN A 141 -0.53 15.95 7.39
N SER A 142 -1.04 17.18 7.48
CA SER A 142 -1.87 17.57 8.61
C SER A 142 -3.25 16.90 8.53
N TYR A 143 -3.83 16.61 9.70
CA TYR A 143 -5.18 16.05 9.80
C TYR A 143 -6.23 16.89 9.05
N GLN A 144 -6.09 18.22 9.08
CA GLN A 144 -7.02 19.13 8.42
C GLN A 144 -6.90 19.04 6.89
N ASP A 145 -5.68 18.95 6.36
CA ASP A 145 -5.44 18.85 4.91
C ASP A 145 -5.98 17.54 4.35
N ILE A 146 -5.73 16.42 5.05
CA ILE A 146 -6.25 15.10 4.69
C ILE A 146 -7.78 15.13 4.62
N LEU A 147 -8.45 15.64 5.65
CA LEU A 147 -9.92 15.70 5.65
C LEU A 147 -10.47 16.68 4.62
N HIS A 148 -9.79 17.79 4.39
CA HIS A 148 -10.17 18.72 3.33
C HIS A 148 -10.10 18.04 1.96
N TYR A 149 -9.02 17.30 1.67
CA TYR A 149 -8.86 16.54 0.44
C TYR A 149 -9.96 15.47 0.27
N ILE A 150 -10.19 14.65 1.31
CA ILE A 150 -11.23 13.60 1.27
C ILE A 150 -12.61 14.21 1.00
N ASN A 151 -12.95 15.32 1.67
CA ASN A 151 -14.25 15.96 1.52
C ASN A 151 -14.43 16.61 0.14
N THR A 152 -13.40 17.26 -0.40
CA THR A 152 -13.46 17.90 -1.72
C THR A 152 -13.53 16.88 -2.87
N LYS A 153 -13.02 15.67 -2.67
CA LYS A 153 -13.02 14.58 -3.66
C LYS A 153 -14.00 13.44 -3.32
N LYS A 154 -14.92 13.66 -2.37
CA LYS A 154 -15.84 12.64 -1.82
C LYS A 154 -16.56 11.83 -2.89
N ASP A 155 -16.99 12.47 -3.99
CA ASP A 155 -17.70 11.75 -5.05
C ASP A 155 -16.85 10.71 -5.78
N ARG A 156 -15.54 10.94 -5.87
CA ARG A 156 -14.58 10.05 -6.51
C ARG A 156 -14.02 8.99 -5.57
N LEU A 157 -14.11 9.25 -4.26
CA LEU A 157 -13.57 8.40 -3.19
C LEU A 157 -14.63 7.54 -2.50
N LYS A 158 -15.87 7.46 -3.02
CA LYS A 158 -16.98 6.75 -2.34
C LYS A 158 -16.69 5.27 -2.05
N ALA A 159 -15.88 4.63 -2.88
CA ALA A 159 -15.51 3.21 -2.76
C ALA A 159 -14.07 3.02 -2.26
N THR A 160 -13.42 4.10 -1.83
CA THR A 160 -12.02 4.09 -1.40
C THR A 160 -11.96 4.01 0.12
N GLU A 161 -11.18 3.06 0.63
CA GLU A 161 -10.85 2.96 2.05
C GLU A 161 -9.58 3.77 2.34
N PHE A 162 -9.47 4.29 3.57
CA PHE A 162 -8.32 5.10 3.96
C PHE A 162 -7.49 4.38 5.01
N LEU A 163 -6.16 4.44 4.81
CA LEU A 163 -5.17 3.86 5.70
C LEU A 163 -4.31 4.99 6.30
N ALA A 164 -4.23 5.04 7.63
CA ALA A 164 -3.36 5.98 8.34
C ALA A 164 -2.04 5.30 8.65
N GLU A 165 -0.95 5.82 8.10
CA GLU A 165 0.40 5.30 8.30
C GLU A 165 1.13 6.03 9.41
N LYS A 166 2.16 5.37 9.94
CA LYS A 166 3.10 5.92 10.93
C LYS A 166 2.36 6.44 12.18
N VAL A 167 1.31 5.70 12.58
CA VAL A 167 0.55 5.90 13.81
C VAL A 167 1.41 5.50 15.03
N GLU A 168 1.68 6.45 15.91
CA GLU A 168 2.57 6.27 17.07
C GLU A 168 1.84 6.31 18.41
N THR A 169 0.64 6.90 18.48
CA THR A 169 -0.13 7.03 19.74
C THR A 169 -1.59 6.59 19.61
N LYS A 170 -2.22 6.30 20.76
CA LYS A 170 -3.64 5.95 20.83
C LYS A 170 -4.53 7.10 20.37
N GLU A 171 -4.15 8.32 20.69
CA GLU A 171 -4.87 9.54 20.32
C GLU A 171 -4.91 9.72 18.81
N GLN A 172 -3.79 9.46 18.12
CA GLN A 172 -3.73 9.47 16.66
C GLN A 172 -4.65 8.38 16.07
N PHE A 173 -4.56 7.15 16.58
CA PHE A 173 -5.45 6.07 16.16
C PHE A 173 -6.93 6.44 16.32
N ASP A 174 -7.34 6.92 17.50
CA ASP A 174 -8.73 7.28 17.77
C ASP A 174 -9.18 8.51 16.97
N LEU A 175 -8.28 9.44 16.65
CA LEU A 175 -8.56 10.58 15.78
C LEU A 175 -8.92 10.11 14.37
N TYR A 176 -8.04 9.34 13.72
CA TYR A 176 -8.25 8.87 12.35
C TYR A 176 -9.39 7.85 12.25
N ARG A 177 -9.56 6.98 13.25
CA ARG A 177 -10.71 6.07 13.35
C ARG A 177 -12.05 6.82 13.39
N ARG A 178 -12.16 7.87 14.20
CA ARG A 178 -13.37 8.71 14.24
C ARG A 178 -13.60 9.49 12.95
N ALA A 179 -12.53 9.75 12.20
CA ALA A 179 -12.61 10.42 10.90
C ALA A 179 -13.00 9.49 9.74
N GLY A 180 -13.20 8.19 10.01
CA GLY A 180 -13.65 7.22 9.00
C GLY A 180 -12.54 6.44 8.30
N PHE A 181 -11.31 6.45 8.84
CA PHE A 181 -10.24 5.57 8.35
C PHE A 181 -10.53 4.11 8.73
N SER A 182 -10.37 3.22 7.75
CA SER A 182 -10.63 1.78 7.92
C SER A 182 -9.40 1.04 8.40
N PHE A 183 -8.21 1.48 7.98
CA PHE A 183 -6.95 0.76 8.18
C PHE A 183 -5.88 1.63 8.84
N PHE A 184 -4.96 0.96 9.54
CA PHE A 184 -3.93 1.62 10.32
C PHE A 184 -2.62 0.85 10.28
N GLN A 185 -1.51 1.57 10.28
CA GLN A 185 -0.17 1.00 10.33
C GLN A 185 0.72 1.94 11.16
N GLY A 186 1.59 1.40 12.02
CA GLY A 186 2.54 2.22 12.79
C GLY A 186 3.06 1.57 14.06
N TYR A 187 4.01 2.24 14.72
CA TYR A 187 4.69 1.72 15.91
C TYR A 187 3.77 1.52 17.11
N PHE A 188 2.65 2.26 17.18
CA PHE A 188 1.65 2.13 18.23
C PHE A 188 1.20 0.68 18.44
N PHE A 189 1.01 -0.07 17.34
CA PHE A 189 0.50 -1.44 17.36
C PHE A 189 1.56 -2.51 17.59
N SER A 190 2.85 -2.13 17.53
CA SER A 190 3.98 -3.05 17.68
C SER A 190 4.51 -3.11 19.12
N ARG A 191 3.92 -2.34 20.04
CA ARG A 191 4.30 -2.37 21.46
C ARG A 191 3.59 -3.53 22.14
N PRO A 192 4.30 -4.45 22.84
CA PRO A 192 3.63 -5.40 23.70
C PRO A 192 2.85 -4.64 24.78
N GLU A 193 1.57 -4.98 24.94
CA GLU A 193 0.81 -4.61 26.14
C GLU A 193 1.43 -5.36 27.33
N VAL A 194 1.71 -4.64 28.43
CA VAL A 194 2.27 -5.20 29.68
C VAL A 194 1.16 -5.83 30.50
#